data_AF-M2SHA6-F1
#
_entry.id   AF-M2SHA6-F1
#
_cell.length_a   1.000
_cell.length_b   1.000
_cell.length_c   1.000
_cell.angle_alpha   90.00
_cell.angle_beta   90.00
_cell.angle_gamma   90.00
#
_symmetry.space_group_name_H-M   'P 1'
#
loop_
_entity.id
_entity.type
_entity.pdbx_description
1 polymer ?
#
loop_
_entity_poly.entity_id
_entity_poly.type
_entity_poly.pdbx_seq_one_letter_code
_entity_poly.pdbx_strand_id
1 'polypeptide(L)'
;DYVTTPQCLLRSDMDANTTYTVVIDQDDLPRSKYTFSLSAFANTPMTLEPATQRLPLQEIQTGAWTRQSAGGGTDSPNYFDNPQYSLHVREHGSLAILLTSTKHEHPLHVKLAYGHGKRLYRLQSRDVLADSGNHRSGCVFAQIQDVQPGYYTIICSLFEAGLTGDYTLRVDSSSRVGLTAIARDGAGLLSMKLAPACFGAHVHKVAAPLRLHRLASYTIIARFLKATSPRAMDLGKLARSPLRLSVELGRGPERRIIIASEQGEYADSATVRSESVDIDPMDCRQGDVWLVLDRLSGPSGPVEEWYDVEMYVNTPQACEIGVWRDWDD
;
A
#
# COMPACT_ATOMS: atom_id res chain seq x y z
N ASP A 1 -11.89 -33.81 9.25
CA ASP A 1 -13.31 -33.83 9.62
C ASP A 1 -13.48 -33.55 11.09
N TYR A 2 -14.37 -32.61 11.43
CA TYR A 2 -14.73 -32.31 12.81
C TYR A 2 -15.59 -33.45 13.37
N VAL A 3 -15.24 -33.92 14.56
CA VAL A 3 -15.95 -35.00 15.24
C VAL A 3 -16.64 -34.43 16.47
N THR A 4 -17.97 -34.40 16.45
CA THR A 4 -18.78 -33.94 17.58
C THR A 4 -19.09 -35.13 18.49
N THR A 5 -18.09 -35.58 19.27
CA THR A 5 -18.29 -36.60 20.32
C THR A 5 -18.00 -36.02 21.71
N PRO A 6 -18.78 -36.39 22.75
CA PRO A 6 -18.54 -35.91 24.12
C PRO A 6 -17.16 -36.28 24.66
N GLN A 7 -16.60 -37.37 24.14
CA GLN A 7 -15.26 -37.86 24.42
C GLN A 7 -14.64 -38.34 23.12
N CYS A 8 -13.38 -37.99 22.87
CA CYS A 8 -12.63 -38.44 21.73
C CYS A 8 -11.23 -38.85 22.22
N LEU A 9 -10.77 -40.04 21.84
CA LEU A 9 -9.39 -40.47 22.06
C LEU A 9 -8.66 -40.41 20.73
N LEU A 10 -7.77 -39.43 20.59
CA LEU A 10 -6.88 -39.31 19.45
C LEU A 10 -5.60 -40.10 19.74
N ARG A 11 -5.27 -41.04 18.86
CA ARG A 11 -4.03 -41.82 18.92
C ARG A 11 -3.10 -41.34 17.82
N SER A 12 -1.85 -41.07 18.17
CA SER A 12 -0.81 -40.65 17.23
C SER A 12 0.53 -41.19 17.69
N ASP A 13 1.36 -41.59 16.72
CA ASP A 13 2.75 -41.95 16.97
C ASP A 13 3.60 -40.67 16.96
N MET A 14 4.27 -40.41 18.08
CA MET A 14 4.99 -39.16 18.34
C MET A 14 6.47 -39.48 18.59
N ASP A 15 7.34 -38.60 18.12
CA ASP A 15 8.78 -38.77 18.29
C ASP A 15 9.20 -38.49 19.74
N ALA A 16 10.16 -39.27 20.25
CA ALA A 16 10.74 -39.05 21.56
C ALA A 16 11.43 -37.68 21.62
N ASN A 17 11.42 -37.04 22.80
CA ASN A 17 12.07 -35.75 23.07
C ASN A 17 11.61 -34.59 22.16
N THR A 18 10.37 -34.64 21.66
CA THR A 18 9.81 -33.60 20.79
C THR A 18 8.64 -32.89 21.47
N THR A 19 8.57 -31.56 21.33
CA THR A 19 7.48 -30.74 21.85
C THR A 19 6.42 -30.53 20.77
N TYR A 20 5.17 -30.83 21.11
CA TYR A 20 4.02 -30.63 20.24
C TYR A 20 3.04 -29.64 20.87
N THR A 21 2.34 -28.87 20.03
CA THR A 21 1.25 -27.99 20.49
C THR A 21 -0.07 -28.56 20.03
N VAL A 22 -0.98 -28.81 20.98
CA VAL A 22 -2.35 -29.21 20.69
C VAL A 22 -3.20 -27.96 20.59
N VAL A 23 -3.77 -27.72 19.41
CA VAL A 23 -4.70 -26.61 19.17
C VAL A 23 -6.11 -27.19 19.14
N ILE A 24 -6.98 -26.66 20.00
CA ILE A 24 -8.40 -27.00 19.98
C ILE A 24 -9.09 -26.05 19.01
N ASP A 25 -9.72 -26.63 18.01
CA ASP A 25 -10.47 -25.90 16.99
C ASP A 25 -11.97 -26.22 17.12
N GLN A 26 -12.80 -25.26 16.74
CA GLN A 26 -14.25 -25.38 16.74
C GLN A 26 -14.80 -24.85 15.42
N ASP A 27 -15.75 -25.57 14.84
CA ASP A 27 -16.40 -25.18 13.60
C ASP A 27 -17.92 -25.22 13.76
N ASP A 28 -18.58 -24.22 13.19
CA ASP A 28 -20.04 -24.04 13.17
C ASP A 28 -20.78 -24.18 14.53
N LEU A 29 -20.11 -23.84 15.64
CA LEU A 29 -20.73 -23.79 16.97
C LEU A 29 -21.29 -22.38 17.28
N PRO A 30 -22.46 -22.29 17.96
CA PRO A 30 -22.98 -21.02 18.46
C PRO A 30 -21.96 -20.25 19.31
N ARG A 31 -22.06 -18.91 19.34
CA ARG A 31 -21.19 -18.10 20.23
C ARG A 31 -21.57 -18.34 21.70
N SER A 32 -20.88 -19.27 22.35
CA SER A 32 -21.06 -19.61 23.77
C SER A 32 -19.74 -19.96 24.43
N LYS A 33 -19.75 -20.09 25.77
CA LYS A 33 -18.61 -20.61 26.52
C LYS A 33 -18.65 -22.13 26.49
N TYR A 34 -17.69 -22.72 25.81
CA TYR A 34 -17.46 -24.16 25.80
C TYR A 34 -16.32 -24.51 26.75
N THR A 35 -16.46 -25.62 27.46
CA THR A 35 -15.43 -26.15 28.35
C THR A 35 -15.04 -27.53 27.88
N PHE A 36 -13.76 -27.84 27.93
CA PHE A 36 -13.23 -29.16 27.63
C PHE A 36 -12.18 -29.53 28.68
N SER A 37 -11.80 -30.80 28.71
CA SER A 37 -10.65 -31.29 29.47
C SER A 37 -9.78 -32.09 28.52
N LEU A 38 -8.47 -31.89 28.60
CA LEU A 38 -7.50 -32.63 27.81
C LEU A 38 -6.70 -33.51 28.77
N SER A 39 -6.66 -34.81 28.46
CA SER A 39 -5.84 -35.79 29.15
C SER A 39 -4.89 -36.42 28.14
N ALA A 40 -3.64 -36.61 28.53
CA ALA A 40 -2.64 -37.24 27.67
C ALA A 40 -2.16 -38.55 28.31
N PHE A 41 -2.07 -39.59 27.48
CA PHE A 41 -1.62 -40.93 27.87
C PHE A 41 -0.45 -41.32 26.98
N ALA A 42 0.65 -41.77 27.57
CA ALA A 42 1.82 -42.25 26.85
C ALA A 42 2.44 -43.45 27.54
N ASN A 43 3.19 -44.25 26.78
CA ASN A 43 3.97 -45.37 27.29
C ASN A 43 5.32 -44.92 27.90
N THR A 44 5.61 -43.62 27.85
CA THR A 44 6.82 -42.97 28.38
C THR A 44 6.41 -41.72 29.17
N PRO A 45 7.27 -41.22 30.07
CA PRO A 45 6.98 -39.99 30.80
C PRO A 45 6.66 -38.84 29.84
N MET A 46 5.53 -38.18 30.06
CA MET A 46 5.11 -37.03 29.26
C MET A 46 4.57 -35.94 30.17
N THR A 47 4.59 -34.70 29.68
CA THR A 47 4.00 -33.55 30.35
C THR A 47 3.00 -32.89 29.42
N LEU A 48 1.80 -32.67 29.93
CA LEU A 48 0.79 -31.86 29.27
C LEU A 48 0.61 -30.59 30.07
N GLU A 49 0.88 -29.45 29.45
CA GLU A 49 0.81 -28.13 30.07
C GLU A 49 0.17 -27.10 29.12
N PRO A 50 -0.41 -26.00 29.65
CA PRO A 50 -0.89 -24.91 28.83
C PRO A 50 0.21 -24.35 27.92
N ALA A 51 -0.12 -24.09 26.66
CA ALA A 51 0.83 -23.53 25.71
C ALA A 51 1.36 -22.18 26.21
N THR A 52 2.68 -22.00 26.19
CA THR A 52 3.32 -20.75 26.60
C THR A 52 3.09 -19.67 25.54
N GLN A 53 2.56 -18.51 25.95
CA GLN A 53 2.41 -17.36 25.06
C GLN A 53 3.79 -16.74 24.78
N ARG A 54 4.35 -17.02 23.60
CA ARG A 54 5.68 -16.52 23.19
C ARG A 54 5.72 -15.01 22.93
N LEU A 55 4.58 -14.43 22.56
CA LEU A 55 4.43 -13.02 22.21
C LEU A 55 3.36 -12.41 23.12
N PRO A 56 3.74 -11.90 24.30
CA PRO A 56 2.80 -11.49 25.35
C PRO A 56 2.08 -10.17 25.06
N LEU A 57 2.66 -9.31 24.20
CA LEU A 57 2.14 -7.97 23.92
C LEU A 57 1.38 -7.97 22.61
N GLN A 58 0.26 -7.25 22.58
CA GLN A 58 -0.65 -7.22 21.44
C GLN A 58 -1.09 -5.79 21.14
N GLU A 59 -1.07 -5.43 19.86
CA GLU A 59 -1.72 -4.23 19.31
C GLU A 59 -2.76 -4.66 18.28
N ILE A 60 -3.94 -4.03 18.29
CA ILE A 60 -5.05 -4.38 17.40
C ILE A 60 -5.57 -3.12 16.72
N GLN A 61 -5.80 -3.21 15.42
CA GLN A 61 -6.48 -2.19 14.62
C GLN A 61 -7.62 -2.83 13.82
N THR A 62 -8.78 -2.19 13.85
CA THR A 62 -9.90 -2.55 12.98
C THR A 62 -9.95 -1.62 11.79
N GLY A 63 -10.42 -2.13 10.65
CA GLY A 63 -10.50 -1.35 9.44
C GLY A 63 -11.38 -2.00 8.39
N ALA A 64 -11.43 -1.38 7.20
CA ALA A 64 -12.13 -1.92 6.06
C ALA A 64 -11.46 -1.54 4.74
N TRP A 65 -11.51 -2.44 3.76
CA TRP A 65 -11.36 -2.09 2.35
C TRP A 65 -12.66 -1.42 1.90
N THR A 66 -12.54 -0.17 1.47
CA THR A 66 -13.63 0.63 0.91
C THR A 66 -13.42 0.72 -0.60
N ARG A 67 -14.38 1.29 -1.33
CA ARG A 67 -14.20 1.56 -2.79
C ARG A 67 -12.91 2.31 -3.11
N GLN A 68 -12.41 3.08 -2.16
CA GLN A 68 -11.23 3.92 -2.34
C GLN A 68 -9.95 3.31 -1.77
N SER A 69 -10.04 2.20 -1.04
CA SER A 69 -8.88 1.48 -0.47
C SER A 69 -8.81 0.02 -0.90
N ALA A 70 -9.69 -0.42 -1.81
CA ALA A 70 -9.72 -1.76 -2.37
C ALA A 70 -8.66 -1.91 -3.48
N GLY A 71 -7.38 -1.90 -3.09
CA GLY A 71 -6.25 -1.87 -4.01
C GLY A 71 -5.95 -3.19 -4.72
N GLY A 72 -6.42 -4.32 -4.19
CA GLY A 72 -6.14 -5.66 -4.72
C GLY A 72 -4.72 -6.15 -4.43
N GLY A 73 -4.29 -7.22 -5.12
CA GLY A 73 -2.99 -7.86 -4.95
C GLY A 73 -1.81 -7.07 -5.53
N THR A 74 -0.58 -7.56 -5.34
CA THR A 74 0.68 -6.83 -5.66
C THR A 74 0.79 -6.41 -7.14
N ASP A 75 0.17 -7.16 -8.05
CA ASP A 75 0.18 -6.86 -9.50
C ASP A 75 -0.81 -5.75 -9.90
N SER A 76 -1.71 -5.37 -8.99
CA SER A 76 -2.69 -4.31 -9.21
C SER A 76 -2.02 -2.94 -9.27
N PRO A 77 -2.40 -2.06 -10.22
CA PRO A 77 -1.91 -0.67 -10.23
C PRO A 77 -2.30 0.10 -8.97
N ASN A 78 -3.37 -0.33 -8.30
CA ASN A 78 -3.92 0.32 -7.11
C ASN A 78 -3.42 -0.35 -5.83
N TYR A 79 -2.42 -1.24 -5.88
CA TYR A 79 -1.94 -1.99 -4.72
C TYR A 79 -1.64 -1.07 -3.51
N PHE A 80 -1.06 0.10 -3.77
CA PHE A 80 -0.69 1.05 -2.72
C PHE A 80 -1.86 1.89 -2.19
N ASP A 81 -3.05 1.80 -2.78
CA ASP A 81 -4.28 2.38 -2.24
C ASP A 81 -4.83 1.54 -1.07
N ASN A 82 -4.36 0.29 -0.94
CA ASN A 82 -4.67 -0.55 0.22
C ASN A 82 -4.39 0.15 1.56
N PRO A 83 -5.08 -0.25 2.64
CA PRO A 83 -4.76 0.20 3.98
C PRO A 83 -3.31 -0.12 4.34
N GLN A 84 -2.63 0.88 4.90
CA GLN A 84 -1.25 0.76 5.36
C GLN A 84 -1.15 1.23 6.80
N TYR A 85 -0.25 0.63 7.57
CA TYR A 85 -0.04 0.94 8.98
C TYR A 85 1.44 1.14 9.26
N SER A 86 1.75 2.16 10.05
CA SER A 86 3.08 2.39 10.59
C SER A 86 3.24 1.52 11.83
N LEU A 87 4.25 0.66 11.81
CA LEU A 87 4.65 -0.18 12.92
C LEU A 87 5.96 0.36 13.50
N HIS A 88 5.92 0.85 14.73
CA HIS A 88 7.09 1.27 15.48
C HIS A 88 7.54 0.14 16.43
N VAL A 89 8.66 -0.49 16.11
CA VAL A 89 9.33 -1.49 16.95
C VAL A 89 10.34 -0.78 17.82
N ARG A 90 10.15 -0.80 19.14
CA ARG A 90 11.02 -0.07 20.08
C ARG A 90 12.31 -0.80 20.41
N GLU A 91 12.24 -2.12 20.47
CA GLU A 91 13.31 -2.99 20.92
C GLU A 91 13.40 -4.21 20.01
N HIS A 92 14.61 -4.77 19.89
CA HIS A 92 14.86 -5.99 19.15
C HIS A 92 13.95 -7.13 19.62
N GLY A 93 13.32 -7.86 18.70
CA GLY A 93 12.35 -8.87 19.11
C GLY A 93 11.77 -9.71 17.99
N SER A 94 10.66 -10.37 18.29
CA SER A 94 9.88 -11.15 17.33
C SER A 94 8.47 -10.58 17.20
N LEU A 95 7.90 -10.70 16.00
CA LEU A 95 6.55 -10.26 15.68
C LEU A 95 5.76 -11.38 15.02
N ALA A 96 4.47 -11.41 15.31
CA ALA A 96 3.49 -12.17 14.55
C ALA A 96 2.34 -11.24 14.15
N ILE A 97 1.99 -11.24 12.87
CA ILE A 97 0.99 -10.39 12.27
C ILE A 97 -0.14 -11.28 11.80
N LEU A 98 -1.34 -11.05 12.33
CA LEU A 98 -2.55 -11.76 11.99
C LEU A 98 -3.55 -10.78 11.38
N LEU A 99 -4.05 -11.10 10.18
CA LEU A 99 -5.11 -10.36 9.52
C LEU A 99 -6.33 -11.28 9.37
N THR A 100 -7.46 -10.87 9.91
CA THR A 100 -8.73 -11.61 9.86
C THR A 100 -9.84 -10.72 9.29
N SER A 101 -10.88 -11.34 8.75
CA SER A 101 -12.13 -10.68 8.36
C SER A 101 -13.29 -11.39 9.05
N THR A 102 -14.39 -10.71 9.39
CA THR A 102 -15.52 -11.40 10.05
C THR A 102 -16.38 -12.20 9.09
N LYS A 103 -16.44 -11.79 7.81
CA LYS A 103 -17.29 -12.44 6.80
C LYS A 103 -16.55 -13.50 5.98
N HIS A 104 -15.22 -13.50 6.02
CA HIS A 104 -14.36 -14.46 5.32
C HIS A 104 -14.62 -14.58 3.80
N GLU A 105 -15.20 -13.55 3.18
CA GLU A 105 -15.68 -13.58 1.80
C GLU A 105 -14.54 -13.56 0.76
N HIS A 106 -13.41 -12.96 1.10
CA HIS A 106 -12.36 -12.64 0.15
C HIS A 106 -10.98 -13.11 0.64
N PRO A 107 -10.11 -13.62 -0.25
CA PRO A 107 -8.75 -13.99 0.11
C PRO A 107 -7.93 -12.78 0.59
N LEU A 108 -7.42 -12.87 1.81
CA LEU A 108 -6.65 -11.84 2.51
C LEU A 108 -5.15 -12.03 2.25
N HIS A 109 -4.38 -10.96 2.48
CA HIS A 109 -2.93 -10.99 2.49
C HIS A 109 -2.35 -9.83 3.31
N VAL A 110 -1.21 -10.05 3.95
CA VAL A 110 -0.49 -9.00 4.68
C VAL A 110 1.00 -9.01 4.35
N LYS A 111 1.60 -7.83 4.17
CA LYS A 111 3.06 -7.64 4.03
C LYS A 111 3.58 -6.72 5.12
N LEU A 112 4.76 -7.05 5.65
CA LEU A 112 5.61 -6.17 6.44
C LEU A 112 6.80 -5.75 5.58
N ALA A 113 7.03 -4.45 5.44
CA ALA A 113 8.08 -3.90 4.58
C ALA A 113 8.88 -2.78 5.26
N TYR A 114 10.09 -2.54 4.75
CA TYR A 114 10.93 -1.38 5.07
C TYR A 114 10.33 -0.11 4.46
N GLY A 115 9.32 0.44 5.13
CA GLY A 115 8.67 1.69 4.72
C GLY A 115 8.93 2.87 5.64
N HIS A 116 9.77 2.71 6.67
CA HIS A 116 10.10 3.76 7.64
C HIS A 116 8.85 4.42 8.28
N GLY A 117 7.77 3.65 8.45
CA GLY A 117 6.50 4.14 8.99
C GLY A 117 5.75 5.11 8.07
N LYS A 118 6.18 5.23 6.81
CA LYS A 118 5.57 6.08 5.79
C LYS A 118 4.72 5.26 4.84
N ARG A 119 3.81 5.95 4.14
CA ARG A 119 3.01 5.34 3.08
C ARG A 119 3.94 4.91 1.94
N LEU A 120 3.83 3.65 1.56
CA LEU A 120 4.55 3.07 0.44
C LEU A 120 3.79 3.32 -0.86
N TYR A 121 4.54 3.61 -1.93
CA TYR A 121 4.04 3.79 -3.30
C TYR A 121 4.78 2.90 -4.32
N ARG A 122 5.80 2.20 -3.84
CA ARG A 122 6.60 1.21 -4.54
C ARG A 122 7.02 0.14 -3.53
N LEU A 123 7.18 -1.08 -4.00
CA LEU A 123 7.63 -2.19 -3.18
C LEU A 123 8.43 -3.16 -4.05
N GLN A 124 9.69 -3.36 -3.70
CA GLN A 124 10.53 -4.38 -4.31
C GLN A 124 10.65 -5.57 -3.36
N SER A 125 10.98 -6.75 -3.89
CA SER A 125 11.08 -7.97 -3.06
C SER A 125 12.08 -7.82 -1.90
N ARG A 126 13.16 -7.05 -2.11
CA ARG A 126 14.16 -6.75 -1.05
C ARG A 126 13.63 -5.88 0.08
N ASP A 127 12.56 -5.14 -0.16
CA ASP A 127 11.95 -4.24 0.82
C ASP A 127 10.99 -5.02 1.75
N VAL A 128 10.59 -6.25 1.38
CA VAL A 128 9.65 -7.09 2.14
C VAL A 128 10.43 -7.88 3.19
N LEU A 129 10.09 -7.68 4.47
CA LEU A 129 10.66 -8.44 5.58
C LEU A 129 9.93 -9.75 5.83
N ALA A 130 8.61 -9.71 5.76
CA ALA A 130 7.75 -10.87 5.97
C ALA A 130 6.42 -10.67 5.25
N ASP A 131 5.79 -11.77 4.84
CA ASP A 131 4.42 -11.78 4.35
C ASP A 131 3.70 -13.07 4.73
N SER A 132 2.41 -13.13 4.43
CA SER A 132 1.58 -14.29 4.73
C SER A 132 1.64 -15.42 3.69
N GLY A 133 2.53 -15.33 2.71
CA GLY A 133 2.57 -16.25 1.56
C GLY A 133 1.38 -16.05 0.62
N ASN A 134 0.72 -17.14 0.20
CA ASN A 134 -0.40 -17.07 -0.73
C ASN A 134 -1.64 -16.42 -0.07
N HIS A 135 -2.48 -15.77 -0.88
CA HIS A 135 -3.75 -15.23 -0.42
C HIS A 135 -4.66 -16.36 0.07
N ARG A 136 -5.29 -16.20 1.24
CA ARG A 136 -6.19 -17.20 1.83
C ARG A 136 -7.43 -16.54 2.39
N SER A 137 -8.58 -17.21 2.25
CA SER A 137 -9.81 -16.80 2.91
C SER A 137 -9.73 -17.07 4.41
N GLY A 138 -10.52 -16.36 5.21
CA GLY A 138 -10.56 -16.62 6.64
C GLY A 138 -9.62 -15.71 7.43
N CYS A 139 -8.36 -16.14 7.47
CA CYS A 139 -7.27 -15.48 8.16
C CYS A 139 -5.93 -15.70 7.45
N VAL A 140 -5.01 -14.77 7.63
CA VAL A 140 -3.63 -14.90 7.17
C VAL A 140 -2.64 -14.47 8.24
N PHE A 141 -1.48 -15.12 8.25
CA PHE A 141 -0.48 -15.01 9.30
C PHE A 141 0.90 -14.80 8.69
N ALA A 142 1.64 -13.81 9.20
CA ALA A 142 3.04 -13.56 8.87
C ALA A 142 3.84 -13.49 10.17
N GLN A 143 5.05 -14.06 10.18
CA GLN A 143 5.93 -14.04 11.34
C GLN A 143 7.32 -13.58 10.95
N ILE A 144 7.96 -12.82 11.83
CA ILE A 144 9.36 -12.44 11.72
C ILE A 144 10.05 -12.58 13.08
N GLN A 145 11.24 -13.19 13.06
CA GLN A 145 12.14 -13.25 14.20
C GLN A 145 13.24 -12.19 14.02
N ASP A 146 13.85 -11.78 15.13
CA ASP A 146 14.98 -10.84 15.15
C ASP A 146 14.75 -9.51 14.41
N VAL A 147 13.53 -8.97 14.51
CA VAL A 147 13.22 -7.64 13.99
C VAL A 147 14.01 -6.59 14.76
N GLN A 148 14.66 -5.68 14.05
CA GLN A 148 15.42 -4.60 14.66
C GLN A 148 14.50 -3.46 15.13
N PRO A 149 14.93 -2.65 16.11
CA PRO A 149 14.25 -1.40 16.43
C PRO A 149 14.13 -0.50 15.20
N GLY A 150 12.96 0.12 14.99
CA GLY A 150 12.74 1.00 13.87
C GLY A 150 11.27 1.15 13.47
N TYR A 151 11.07 1.82 12.35
CA TYR A 151 9.77 2.02 11.74
C TYR A 151 9.60 1.18 10.49
N TYR A 152 8.47 0.48 10.41
CA TYR A 152 8.10 -0.40 9.32
C TYR A 152 6.72 -0.06 8.82
N THR A 153 6.36 -0.58 7.65
CA THR A 153 5.03 -0.37 7.07
C THR A 153 4.38 -1.72 6.82
N ILE A 154 3.17 -1.90 7.35
CA ILE A 154 2.30 -3.05 7.09
C ILE A 154 1.33 -2.66 5.98
N ILE A 155 1.12 -3.54 5.00
CA ILE A 155 0.10 -3.38 3.95
C ILE A 155 -0.89 -4.54 4.06
N CYS A 156 -2.18 -4.23 4.20
CA CYS A 156 -3.28 -5.20 4.23
C CYS A 156 -3.99 -5.21 2.87
N SER A 157 -4.03 -6.33 2.16
CA SER A 157 -4.61 -6.41 0.82
C SER A 157 -5.59 -7.58 0.66
N LEU A 158 -6.51 -7.42 -0.28
CA LEU A 158 -7.28 -8.51 -0.86
C LEU A 158 -6.62 -8.99 -2.15
N PHE A 159 -6.97 -10.19 -2.62
CA PHE A 159 -6.46 -10.69 -3.89
C PHE A 159 -6.93 -9.84 -5.08
N GLU A 160 -8.25 -9.59 -5.17
CA GLU A 160 -8.86 -8.84 -6.27
C GLU A 160 -9.09 -7.37 -5.88
N ALA A 161 -8.85 -6.47 -6.84
CA ALA A 161 -9.06 -5.03 -6.65
C ALA A 161 -10.56 -4.68 -6.72
N GLY A 162 -10.97 -3.60 -6.04
CA GLY A 162 -12.35 -3.12 -6.03
C GLY A 162 -13.29 -3.84 -5.05
N LEU A 163 -12.86 -4.97 -4.46
CA LEU A 163 -13.62 -5.67 -3.42
C LEU A 163 -13.54 -4.95 -2.08
N THR A 164 -14.68 -4.83 -1.41
CA THR A 164 -14.80 -4.19 -0.10
C THR A 164 -15.02 -5.21 0.99
N GLY A 165 -14.54 -4.94 2.21
CA GLY A 165 -14.74 -5.85 3.33
C GLY A 165 -14.11 -5.32 4.61
N ASP A 166 -14.56 -5.82 5.75
CA ASP A 166 -13.96 -5.52 7.05
C ASP A 166 -12.73 -6.37 7.32
N TYR A 167 -11.85 -5.87 8.18
CA TYR A 167 -10.75 -6.65 8.74
C TYR A 167 -10.35 -6.21 10.15
N THR A 168 -9.65 -7.11 10.81
CA THR A 168 -8.90 -6.85 12.05
C THR A 168 -7.44 -7.20 11.81
N LEU A 169 -6.56 -6.22 11.98
CA LEU A 169 -5.11 -6.37 11.98
C LEU A 169 -4.64 -6.49 13.43
N ARG A 170 -3.99 -7.60 13.77
CA ARG A 170 -3.40 -7.87 15.08
C ARG A 170 -1.89 -8.04 14.92
N VAL A 171 -1.12 -7.38 15.76
CA VAL A 171 0.33 -7.56 15.86
C VAL A 171 0.66 -8.03 17.27
N ASP A 172 1.11 -9.27 17.39
CA ASP A 172 1.68 -9.83 18.60
C ASP A 172 3.19 -9.64 18.59
N SER A 173 3.77 -9.33 19.75
CA SER A 173 5.17 -8.93 19.86
C SER A 173 5.81 -9.38 21.18
N SER A 174 7.13 -9.56 21.16
CA SER A 174 7.93 -9.82 22.36
C SER A 174 8.26 -8.56 23.15
N SER A 175 8.17 -7.38 22.52
CA SER A 175 8.46 -6.07 23.10
C SER A 175 7.39 -5.05 22.68
N ARG A 176 7.29 -3.90 23.36
CA ARG A 176 6.22 -2.92 23.09
C ARG A 176 6.37 -2.34 21.69
N VAL A 177 5.32 -2.46 20.89
CA VAL A 177 5.21 -1.85 19.57
C VAL A 177 4.17 -0.73 19.54
N GLY A 178 4.25 0.16 18.56
CA GLY A 178 3.19 1.12 18.25
C GLY A 178 2.61 0.83 16.87
N LEU A 179 1.29 0.81 16.75
CA LEU A 179 0.60 0.53 15.50
C LEU A 179 -0.41 1.64 15.18
N THR A 180 -0.17 2.37 14.09
CA THR A 180 -1.00 3.51 13.69
C THR A 180 -1.34 3.46 12.21
N ALA A 181 -2.61 3.67 11.85
CA ALA A 181 -3.01 3.75 10.45
C ALA A 181 -2.29 4.91 9.75
N ILE A 182 -1.77 4.64 8.55
CA ILE A 182 -1.17 5.67 7.70
C ILE A 182 -2.28 6.24 6.83
N ALA A 183 -2.47 7.55 6.93
CA ALA A 183 -3.45 8.25 6.11
C ALA A 183 -3.21 7.96 4.62
N ARG A 184 -4.32 7.81 3.89
CA ARG A 184 -4.30 7.74 2.43
C ARG A 184 -3.94 9.09 1.82
N ASP A 185 -3.53 9.06 0.57
CA ASP A 185 -3.42 10.29 -0.21
C ASP A 185 -4.76 11.02 -0.24
N GLY A 186 -4.68 12.33 -0.07
CA GLY A 186 -5.85 13.18 -0.05
C GLY A 186 -6.72 13.09 1.19
N ALA A 187 -6.35 12.34 2.23
CA ALA A 187 -7.15 12.28 3.46
C ALA A 187 -7.31 13.68 4.07
N GLY A 188 -8.55 14.18 4.11
CA GLY A 188 -8.84 15.54 4.59
C GLY A 188 -8.42 16.66 3.62
N LEU A 189 -7.98 16.33 2.41
CA LEU A 189 -7.65 17.29 1.35
C LEU A 189 -8.73 17.27 0.27
N LEU A 190 -8.81 18.36 -0.48
CA LEU A 190 -9.67 18.47 -1.65
C LEU A 190 -8.96 17.85 -2.85
N SER A 191 -9.62 16.89 -3.49
CA SER A 191 -9.16 16.32 -4.76
C SER A 191 -9.62 17.18 -5.93
N MET A 192 -8.70 17.44 -6.85
CA MET A 192 -8.95 18.03 -8.16
C MET A 192 -8.43 17.05 -9.22
N LYS A 193 -9.36 16.48 -10.00
CA LYS A 193 -9.03 15.64 -11.14
C LYS A 193 -8.84 16.50 -12.39
N LEU A 194 -7.71 16.33 -13.06
CA LEU A 194 -7.39 17.04 -14.30
C LEU A 194 -7.87 16.22 -15.51
N ALA A 195 -7.94 16.87 -16.67
CA ALA A 195 -8.00 16.14 -17.93
C ALA A 195 -6.76 15.23 -18.05
N PRO A 196 -6.87 14.02 -18.63
CA PRO A 196 -5.70 13.17 -18.84
C PRO A 196 -4.65 13.87 -19.70
N ALA A 197 -3.38 13.72 -19.32
CA ALA A 197 -2.27 14.18 -20.13
C ALA A 197 -1.98 13.14 -21.22
N CYS A 198 -1.73 13.57 -22.45
CA CYS A 198 -1.40 12.70 -23.57
C CYS A 198 -0.06 13.09 -24.17
N PHE A 199 0.87 12.14 -24.24
CA PHE A 199 2.10 12.28 -25.01
C PHE A 199 1.90 11.71 -26.40
N GLY A 200 1.97 12.56 -27.42
CA GLY A 200 2.08 12.11 -28.82
C GLY A 200 3.37 11.33 -29.06
N ALA A 201 3.47 10.64 -30.20
CA ALA A 201 4.62 9.79 -30.55
C ALA A 201 5.99 10.51 -30.49
N HIS A 202 6.00 11.83 -30.74
CA HIS A 202 7.23 12.64 -30.79
C HIS A 202 7.24 13.77 -29.75
N VAL A 203 6.27 13.77 -28.84
CA VAL A 203 6.17 14.77 -27.77
C VAL A 203 6.80 14.18 -26.52
N HIS A 204 7.83 14.82 -25.98
CA HIS A 204 8.50 14.34 -24.76
C HIS A 204 8.10 15.09 -23.52
N LYS A 205 7.44 16.23 -23.67
CA LYS A 205 7.09 17.10 -22.56
C LYS A 205 5.75 17.77 -22.86
N VAL A 206 4.87 17.75 -21.87
CA VAL A 206 3.56 18.40 -21.93
C VAL A 206 3.35 19.21 -20.66
N ALA A 207 2.64 20.32 -20.78
CA ALA A 207 2.33 21.14 -19.61
C ALA A 207 0.93 21.73 -19.66
N ALA A 208 0.38 21.96 -18.48
CA ALA A 208 -0.87 22.68 -18.27
C ALA A 208 -0.58 23.94 -17.41
N PRO A 209 -1.14 25.11 -17.76
CA PRO A 209 -0.93 26.30 -16.95
C PRO A 209 -1.65 26.14 -15.60
N LEU A 210 -0.95 26.48 -14.52
CA LEU A 210 -1.43 26.39 -13.15
C LEU A 210 -1.58 27.81 -12.59
N ARG A 211 -2.80 28.34 -12.60
CA ARG A 211 -3.09 29.66 -12.05
C ARG A 211 -3.36 29.54 -10.56
N LEU A 212 -2.45 30.07 -9.75
CA LEU A 212 -2.56 30.06 -8.29
C LEU A 212 -3.41 31.25 -7.81
N HIS A 213 -4.31 31.02 -6.87
CA HIS A 213 -5.19 32.06 -6.32
C HIS A 213 -4.88 32.43 -4.87
N ARG A 214 -4.28 31.51 -4.10
CA ARG A 214 -3.92 31.71 -2.69
C ARG A 214 -2.87 30.70 -2.27
N LEU A 215 -2.17 31.01 -1.18
CA LEU A 215 -1.26 30.09 -0.52
C LEU A 215 -2.00 28.80 -0.16
N ALA A 216 -1.46 27.66 -0.62
CA ALA A 216 -1.97 26.35 -0.30
C ALA A 216 -0.87 25.29 -0.42
N SER A 217 -1.12 24.13 0.17
CA SER A 217 -0.27 22.94 0.06
C SER A 217 -0.78 22.07 -1.07
N TYR A 218 0.13 21.65 -1.96
CA TYR A 218 -0.18 20.86 -3.15
C TYR A 218 0.56 19.53 -3.12
N THR A 219 -0.15 18.44 -3.40
CA THR A 219 0.44 17.13 -3.73
C THR A 219 -0.14 16.67 -5.05
N ILE A 220 0.71 16.35 -6.02
CA ILE A 220 0.28 16.00 -7.37
C ILE A 220 0.67 14.55 -7.64
N ILE A 221 -0.25 13.80 -8.25
CA ILE A 221 -0.06 12.40 -8.60
C ILE A 221 -0.40 12.22 -10.07
N ALA A 222 0.53 11.65 -10.83
CA ALA A 222 0.33 11.20 -12.21
C ALA A 222 0.36 9.67 -12.23
N ARG A 223 -0.71 9.05 -12.75
CA ARG A 223 -0.84 7.60 -12.90
C ARG A 223 -0.91 7.24 -14.38
N PHE A 224 -0.08 6.30 -14.82
CA PHE A 224 -0.15 5.73 -16.16
C PHE A 224 -1.53 5.11 -16.37
N LEU A 225 -2.24 5.56 -17.40
CA LEU A 225 -3.57 5.10 -17.73
C LEU A 225 -3.52 3.99 -18.79
N LYS A 226 -2.88 4.27 -19.92
CA LYS A 226 -2.76 3.35 -21.07
C LYS A 226 -1.71 3.84 -22.07
N ALA A 227 -1.25 2.94 -22.91
CA ALA A 227 -0.45 3.27 -24.10
C ALA A 227 -1.14 2.70 -25.34
N THR A 228 -1.26 3.49 -26.40
CA THR A 228 -2.01 3.12 -27.62
C THR A 228 -1.14 3.26 -28.85
N SER A 229 -1.38 2.45 -29.88
CA SER A 229 -0.76 2.57 -31.20
C SER A 229 -1.82 2.41 -32.29
N PRO A 230 -1.51 2.74 -33.57
CA PRO A 230 -2.40 2.46 -34.70
C PRO A 230 -2.84 1.00 -34.82
N ARG A 231 -2.12 0.06 -34.18
CA ARG A 231 -2.38 -1.38 -34.26
C ARG A 231 -2.97 -1.98 -32.98
N ALA A 232 -2.96 -1.25 -31.86
CA ALA A 232 -3.40 -1.77 -30.57
C ALA A 232 -3.96 -0.65 -29.68
N MET A 233 -5.15 -0.89 -29.11
CA MET A 233 -5.82 0.06 -28.21
C MET A 233 -5.27 0.05 -26.77
N ASP A 234 -4.46 -0.94 -26.41
CA ASP A 234 -3.68 -0.95 -25.17
C ASP A 234 -2.43 -1.83 -25.36
N LEU A 235 -1.25 -1.24 -25.23
CA LEU A 235 0.05 -1.92 -25.26
C LEU A 235 0.48 -2.41 -23.88
N GLY A 236 -0.31 -2.11 -22.84
CA GLY A 236 -0.04 -2.48 -21.46
C GLY A 236 1.04 -1.64 -20.79
N LYS A 237 1.24 -1.88 -19.50
CA LYS A 237 2.11 -1.09 -18.62
C LYS A 237 3.60 -1.14 -18.97
N LEU A 238 4.05 -2.16 -19.71
CA LEU A 238 5.47 -2.31 -20.08
C LEU A 238 5.87 -1.38 -21.23
N ALA A 239 4.90 -0.80 -21.94
CA ALA A 239 5.14 0.19 -22.98
C ALA A 239 5.35 1.61 -22.43
N ARG A 240 5.27 1.79 -21.10
CA ARG A 240 5.38 3.10 -20.46
C ARG A 240 6.82 3.63 -20.52
N SER A 241 6.92 4.95 -20.64
CA SER A 241 8.18 5.68 -20.54
C SER A 241 8.48 6.08 -19.10
N PRO A 242 9.77 6.13 -18.69
CA PRO A 242 10.16 6.77 -17.44
C PRO A 242 9.69 8.22 -17.40
N LEU A 243 8.94 8.59 -16.36
CA LEU A 243 8.23 9.87 -16.26
C LEU A 243 8.77 10.69 -15.09
N ARG A 244 8.83 12.00 -15.29
CA ARG A 244 9.04 13.01 -14.26
C ARG A 244 7.87 13.99 -14.27
N LEU A 245 7.39 14.29 -13.07
CA LEU A 245 6.37 15.29 -12.79
C LEU A 245 7.02 16.48 -12.11
N SER A 246 6.69 17.70 -12.52
CA SER A 246 7.20 18.91 -11.88
C SER A 246 6.22 20.08 -11.95
N VAL A 247 6.39 21.03 -11.03
CA VAL A 247 5.76 22.35 -11.12
C VAL A 247 6.87 23.36 -11.40
N GLU A 248 6.71 24.13 -12.46
CA GLU A 248 7.74 25.03 -12.98
C GLU A 248 7.22 26.47 -13.07
N LEU A 249 8.09 27.44 -12.77
CA LEU A 249 7.84 28.87 -12.93
C LEU A 249 8.59 29.37 -14.16
N GLY A 250 7.90 30.10 -15.03
CA GLY A 250 8.49 30.72 -16.22
C GLY A 250 8.82 29.72 -17.34
N ARG A 251 9.59 30.19 -18.33
CA ARG A 251 10.07 29.42 -19.48
C ARG A 251 11.51 29.85 -19.86
N GLY A 252 12.19 29.00 -20.62
CA GLY A 252 13.51 29.32 -21.16
C GLY A 252 14.55 29.61 -20.07
N PRO A 253 15.36 30.68 -20.20
CA PRO A 253 16.41 31.01 -19.23
C PRO A 253 15.93 31.33 -17.82
N GLU A 254 14.69 31.83 -17.69
CA GLU A 254 14.08 32.22 -16.39
C GLU A 254 13.31 31.06 -15.75
N ARG A 255 13.38 29.87 -16.33
CA ARG A 255 12.71 28.67 -15.83
C ARG A 255 13.26 28.27 -14.46
N ARG A 256 12.36 28.07 -13.48
CA ARG A 256 12.69 27.54 -12.16
C ARG A 256 11.75 26.40 -11.78
N ILE A 257 12.30 25.27 -11.36
CA ILE A 257 11.51 24.14 -10.84
C ILE A 257 11.17 24.43 -9.38
N ILE A 258 9.87 24.47 -9.05
CA ILE A 258 9.35 24.66 -7.69
C ILE A 258 9.39 23.32 -6.93
N ILE A 259 8.89 22.26 -7.58
CA ILE A 259 8.92 20.89 -7.06
C ILE A 259 9.05 19.92 -8.22
N ALA A 260 9.75 18.80 -8.00
CA ALA A 260 9.78 17.68 -8.92
C ALA A 260 9.60 16.36 -8.15
N SER A 261 8.97 15.39 -8.81
CA SER A 261 8.92 14.01 -8.35
C SER A 261 10.32 13.41 -8.26
N GLU A 262 10.52 12.46 -7.35
CA GLU A 262 11.79 11.71 -7.19
C GLU A 262 13.02 12.64 -7.15
N GLN A 263 12.90 13.82 -6.52
CA GLN A 263 13.99 14.80 -6.41
C GLN A 263 14.56 15.26 -7.76
N GLY A 264 13.76 15.19 -8.83
CA GLY A 264 14.14 15.62 -10.18
C GLY A 264 14.57 14.48 -11.11
N GLU A 265 14.64 13.24 -10.62
CA GLU A 265 14.93 12.05 -11.42
C GLU A 265 13.69 11.53 -12.17
N TYR A 266 13.93 10.75 -13.22
CA TYR A 266 12.85 10.07 -13.95
C TYR A 266 12.51 8.74 -13.27
N ALA A 267 11.21 8.51 -13.06
CA ALA A 267 10.71 7.31 -12.41
C ALA A 267 10.20 6.31 -13.44
N ASP A 268 10.73 5.09 -13.46
CA ASP A 268 10.07 3.95 -14.11
C ASP A 268 9.03 3.32 -13.16
N SER A 269 7.94 4.06 -12.94
CA SER A 269 6.82 3.64 -12.12
C SER A 269 5.51 3.95 -12.83
N ALA A 270 4.50 3.10 -12.62
CA ALA A 270 3.15 3.37 -13.10
C ALA A 270 2.50 4.57 -12.39
N THR A 271 3.01 4.96 -11.23
CA THR A 271 2.55 6.14 -10.48
C THR A 271 3.74 6.98 -10.08
N VAL A 272 3.69 8.27 -10.41
CA VAL A 272 4.68 9.29 -10.07
C VAL A 272 3.99 10.37 -9.26
N ARG A 273 4.63 10.84 -8.19
CA ARG A 273 4.03 11.83 -7.29
C ARG A 273 5.04 12.90 -6.88
N SER A 274 4.54 14.08 -6.55
CA SER A 274 5.32 15.08 -5.84
C SER A 274 5.31 14.83 -4.33
N GLU A 275 6.30 15.39 -3.63
CA GLU A 275 6.13 15.70 -2.22
C GLU A 275 5.11 16.83 -2.04
N SER A 276 4.68 17.05 -0.79
CA SER A 276 3.80 18.17 -0.47
C SER A 276 4.59 19.46 -0.51
N VAL A 277 4.13 20.45 -1.28
CA VAL A 277 4.77 21.76 -1.39
C VAL A 277 3.77 22.87 -1.14
N ASP A 278 4.16 23.84 -0.31
CA ASP A 278 3.41 25.08 -0.15
C ASP A 278 3.81 26.07 -1.25
N ILE A 279 2.82 26.59 -1.99
CA ILE A 279 3.08 27.55 -3.06
C ILE A 279 2.28 28.83 -2.78
N ASP A 280 2.99 29.95 -2.59
CA ASP A 280 2.40 31.27 -2.50
C ASP A 280 2.32 31.91 -3.91
N PRO A 281 1.13 32.34 -4.39
CA PRO A 281 1.03 33.13 -5.63
C PRO A 281 1.94 34.36 -5.64
N MET A 282 2.25 34.93 -4.47
CA MET A 282 3.12 36.10 -4.33
C MET A 282 4.56 35.82 -4.76
N ASP A 283 5.04 34.59 -4.56
CA ASP A 283 6.40 34.15 -4.94
C ASP A 283 6.53 33.85 -6.44
N CYS A 284 5.40 33.81 -7.14
CA CYS A 284 5.29 33.45 -8.55
C CYS A 284 4.98 34.65 -9.46
N ARG A 285 5.04 35.89 -8.96
CA ARG A 285 4.64 37.10 -9.72
C ARG A 285 5.44 37.36 -11.00
N GLN A 286 6.65 36.81 -11.10
CA GLN A 286 7.58 37.07 -12.20
C GLN A 286 7.41 36.10 -13.39
N GLY A 287 6.50 35.12 -13.32
CA GLY A 287 6.28 34.20 -14.41
C GLY A 287 5.02 33.36 -14.25
N ASP A 288 4.56 32.78 -15.36
CA ASP A 288 3.46 31.81 -15.31
C ASP A 288 3.94 30.51 -14.65
N VAL A 289 3.07 29.91 -13.84
CA VAL A 289 3.33 28.61 -13.21
C VAL A 289 2.71 27.51 -14.08
N TRP A 290 3.44 26.41 -14.23
CA TRP A 290 3.08 25.31 -15.10
C TRP A 290 3.22 23.98 -14.38
N LEU A 291 2.22 23.14 -14.56
CA LEU A 291 2.32 21.73 -14.23
C LEU A 291 2.89 21.00 -15.45
N VAL A 292 4.04 20.36 -15.28
CA VAL A 292 4.82 19.76 -16.37
C VAL A 292 4.96 18.26 -16.14
N LEU A 293 4.66 17.48 -17.18
CA LEU A 293 5.01 16.08 -17.29
C LEU A 293 6.05 15.91 -18.39
N ASP A 294 7.12 15.20 -18.07
CA ASP A 294 8.29 15.04 -18.92
C ASP A 294 8.69 13.56 -18.94
N ARG A 295 8.88 12.99 -20.13
CA ARG A 295 9.32 11.59 -20.28
C ARG A 295 10.76 11.54 -20.80
N LEU A 296 11.58 10.70 -20.17
CA LEU A 296 13.01 10.59 -20.49
C LEU A 296 13.27 10.14 -21.93
N SER A 297 12.45 9.21 -22.40
CA SER A 297 12.53 8.63 -23.73
C SER A 297 11.12 8.28 -24.20
N GLY A 298 10.87 8.37 -25.50
CA GLY A 298 9.61 7.90 -26.07
C GLY A 298 9.67 6.42 -26.44
N PRO A 299 8.52 5.73 -26.52
CA PRO A 299 8.41 4.38 -27.06
C PRO A 299 8.85 4.33 -28.54
N SER A 300 9.40 3.20 -28.97
CA SER A 300 9.79 2.99 -30.37
C SER A 300 8.55 2.83 -31.26
N GLY A 301 8.15 3.90 -31.95
CA GLY A 301 7.05 3.89 -32.93
C GLY A 301 5.96 4.93 -32.64
N PRO A 302 4.86 4.92 -33.41
CA PRO A 302 3.76 5.86 -33.25
C PRO A 302 2.88 5.47 -32.05
N VAL A 303 3.43 5.59 -30.84
CA VAL A 303 2.72 5.24 -29.60
C VAL A 303 2.36 6.50 -28.83
N GLU A 304 1.10 6.57 -28.40
CA GLU A 304 0.61 7.60 -27.50
C GLU A 304 0.51 7.06 -26.09
N GLU A 305 0.92 7.86 -25.11
CA GLU A 305 0.86 7.50 -23.69
C GLU A 305 -0.06 8.45 -22.94
N TRP A 306 -0.97 7.88 -22.16
CA TRP A 306 -2.00 8.63 -21.44
C TRP A 306 -1.77 8.51 -19.93
N TYR A 307 -1.90 9.62 -19.22
CA TYR A 307 -1.74 9.68 -17.76
C TYR A 307 -2.94 10.37 -17.11
N ASP A 308 -3.51 9.73 -16.09
CA ASP A 308 -4.48 10.37 -15.21
C ASP A 308 -3.71 11.24 -14.20
N VAL A 309 -4.16 12.48 -14.01
CA VAL A 309 -3.47 13.44 -13.12
C VAL A 309 -4.46 13.96 -12.10
N GLU A 310 -4.09 13.82 -10.84
CA GLU A 310 -4.88 14.25 -9.69
C GLU A 310 -4.03 15.13 -8.79
N MET A 311 -4.63 16.21 -8.29
CA MET A 311 -4.00 17.15 -7.38
C MET A 311 -4.80 17.21 -6.08
N TYR A 312 -4.13 17.03 -4.95
CA TYR A 312 -4.68 17.20 -3.62
C TYR A 312 -4.26 18.54 -3.04
N VAL A 313 -5.24 19.28 -2.52
CA VAL A 313 -5.06 20.64 -2.01
C VAL A 313 -5.73 20.82 -0.66
N ASN A 314 -5.07 21.51 0.28
CA ASN A 314 -5.61 21.75 1.62
C ASN A 314 -6.64 22.89 1.68
N THR A 315 -6.80 23.66 0.61
CA THR A 315 -7.60 24.90 0.59
C THR A 315 -8.55 24.89 -0.61
N PRO A 316 -9.85 25.22 -0.44
CA PRO A 316 -10.80 25.29 -1.56
C PRO A 316 -10.40 26.37 -2.56
N GLN A 317 -10.71 26.18 -3.85
CA GLN A 317 -10.38 27.10 -4.95
C GLN A 317 -8.98 27.74 -4.81
N ALA A 318 -7.97 26.91 -4.53
CA ALA A 318 -6.59 27.33 -4.37
C ALA A 318 -5.92 27.65 -5.71
N CYS A 319 -6.35 26.97 -6.77
CA CYS A 319 -5.83 27.15 -8.12
C CYS A 319 -6.88 26.81 -9.20
N GLU A 320 -6.58 27.21 -10.42
CA GLU A 320 -7.23 26.80 -11.67
C GLU A 320 -6.18 26.16 -12.57
N ILE A 321 -6.52 25.06 -13.23
CA ILE A 321 -5.61 24.32 -14.12
C ILE A 321 -6.16 24.39 -15.53
N GLY A 322 -5.33 24.82 -16.49
CA GLY A 322 -5.69 24.86 -17.89
C GLY A 322 -5.51 23.53 -18.60
N VAL A 323 -5.60 23.59 -19.93
CA VAL A 323 -5.50 22.40 -20.79
C VAL A 323 -4.03 22.04 -21.01
N TRP A 324 -3.74 20.74 -21.06
CA TRP A 324 -2.44 20.20 -21.47
C TRP A 324 -2.08 20.62 -22.88
N ARG A 325 -0.80 20.95 -23.09
CA ARG A 325 -0.24 21.37 -24.37
C ARG A 325 1.15 20.79 -24.50
N ASP A 326 1.56 20.57 -25.75
CA ASP A 326 2.95 20.26 -26.07
C ASP A 326 3.85 21.38 -25.53
N TRP A 327 4.93 20.96 -24.90
CA TRP A 327 5.83 21.83 -24.19
C TRP A 327 7.24 21.68 -24.74
N ASP A 328 7.55 22.49 -25.73
CA ASP A 328 8.91 22.67 -26.21
C ASP A 328 9.54 23.85 -25.44
N ASP A 329 10.79 23.66 -24.97
CA ASP A 329 11.57 24.69 -24.28
C ASP A 329 12.13 25.75 -25.26
#